data_AF-A0A831VN19-F1
#
_entry.id   AF-A0A831VN19-F1
#
_cell.length_a   1.000
_cell.length_b   1.000
_cell.length_c   1.000
_cell.angle_alpha   90.00
_cell.angle_beta   90.00
_cell.angle_gamma   90.00
#
_symmetry.space_group_name_H-M   'P 1'
#
loop_
_entity.id
_entity.type
_entity.pdbx_description
1 polymer ?
#
loop_
_entity_poly.entity_id
_entity_poly.type
_entity_poly.pdbx_seq_one_letter_code
_entity_poly.pdbx_strand_id
1 'polypeptide(L)'
;MLKNTAIYLLFLAVLGLGTVEAKASWLIDQKDYHVSAHGQTSCQDCHENIADKKLHPDPSDVNKVRGDFFSPEMCFSCHDEIQDDLEAGKHGRKKIQDPGKYRYCIRCHKAHRQRRIGENRIGTFKPGIPRKEQCGACHDIRAKLPPLSEEDESCMTCHGAVNPDKAEGKEKIQSLCFHCHAQGENPAKRATGRLVPLINAAAYKSTPHADQSCTACHPGGAAFRHLGQARGDCLQCHTPHDEKKAHDAHLDVACEACHLKGVTPFRDPVTKKVLWRLSPDPGKPLQVHHMVSGQNHDACRRCHTEGNEVGASALVLPAKSILCMGCHAATFSVGDATTIIALLVFLAGIALALSYWLTGSLRGKGDGILEPKKHTDGFGKVAAVIRVFVLDILLQRRLYRQSEGRWLIHALIFYPFLFRFTWGMVGLLGSLWRPGAGTVWIMLDKNHFLTAFLFDLSGILLLLGILLALVRGTLRRFTQLSGLPKQDPLALGLIGGIVVVGFVLEGMRMAMTGPVGDAEYAFVGYWISRLFSDPSGLTSIYGYLWYAHAILAGGFVAYLPFSRLIHMILAPVVLLMGAATKEGR
;
A
#
# COMPACT_ATOMS: atom_id res chain seq x y z
N MET A 1 -33.73 10.28 23.79
CA MET A 1 -33.53 8.80 23.72
C MET A 1 -33.42 8.22 22.29
N LEU A 2 -33.71 8.97 21.21
CA LEU A 2 -33.65 8.43 19.83
C LEU A 2 -32.29 8.55 19.09
N LYS A 3 -31.27 9.23 19.64
CA LYS A 3 -29.98 9.40 18.96
C LYS A 3 -28.99 8.24 19.14
N ASN A 4 -29.16 7.39 20.17
CA ASN A 4 -28.24 6.28 20.43
C ASN A 4 -28.66 4.97 19.75
N THR A 5 -29.92 4.85 19.32
CA THR A 5 -30.44 3.64 18.65
C THR A 5 -30.01 3.56 17.18
N ALA A 6 -29.85 4.70 16.50
CA ALA A 6 -29.39 4.75 15.12
C ALA A 6 -27.91 4.34 14.96
N ILE A 7 -27.07 4.68 15.94
CA ILE A 7 -25.64 4.30 15.94
C ILE A 7 -25.47 2.81 16.21
N TYR A 8 -26.30 2.21 17.09
CA TYR A 8 -26.30 0.77 17.32
C TYR A 8 -26.83 -0.05 16.14
N LEU A 9 -27.85 0.45 15.43
CA LEU A 9 -28.35 -0.20 14.21
C LEU A 9 -27.38 -0.08 13.03
N LEU A 10 -26.62 1.03 12.93
CA LEU A 10 -25.55 1.16 11.95
C LEU A 10 -24.35 0.26 12.27
N PHE A 11 -24.02 0.09 13.56
CA PHE A 11 -22.98 -0.86 13.99
C PHE A 11 -23.37 -2.32 13.74
N LEU A 12 -24.66 -2.67 13.91
CA LEU A 12 -25.17 -4.01 13.60
C LEU A 12 -25.32 -4.26 12.09
N ALA A 13 -25.56 -3.23 11.28
CA ALA A 13 -25.59 -3.34 9.82
C ALA A 13 -24.19 -3.48 9.20
N VAL A 14 -23.17 -2.83 9.77
CA VAL A 14 -21.77 -2.94 9.32
C VAL A 14 -21.11 -4.26 9.75
N LEU A 15 -21.56 -4.88 10.85
CA LEU A 15 -21.14 -6.23 11.25
C LEU A 15 -21.92 -7.36 10.55
N GLY A 16 -22.94 -7.04 9.76
CA GLY A 16 -23.89 -8.00 9.19
C GLY A 16 -23.65 -8.44 7.73
N LEU A 17 -22.68 -7.87 7.01
CA LEU A 17 -22.46 -8.17 5.58
C LEU A 17 -21.08 -8.76 5.25
N GLY A 18 -20.34 -9.19 6.25
CA GLY A 18 -19.18 -10.07 6.09
C GLY A 18 -19.55 -11.50 6.44
N THR A 19 -20.45 -12.14 5.70
CA THR A 19 -20.46 -13.61 5.75
C THR A 19 -19.15 -14.06 5.12
N VAL A 20 -18.14 -14.29 5.97
CA VAL A 20 -17.09 -15.25 5.66
C VAL A 20 -17.82 -16.60 5.65
N GLU A 21 -18.57 -16.86 4.57
CA GLU A 21 -18.98 -18.22 4.25
C GLU A 21 -17.66 -18.99 4.27
N ALA A 22 -17.52 -19.89 5.26
CA ALA A 22 -16.39 -20.79 5.33
C ALA A 22 -16.32 -21.51 3.98
N LYS A 23 -15.46 -21.03 3.08
CA LYS A 23 -15.30 -21.54 1.72
C LYS A 23 -15.08 -23.04 1.88
N ALA A 24 -15.98 -23.86 1.34
CA ALA A 24 -15.81 -25.29 1.48
C ALA A 24 -14.56 -25.67 0.72
N SER A 25 -13.49 -25.97 1.45
CA SER A 25 -12.29 -26.51 0.84
C SER A 25 -12.57 -27.94 0.37
N TRP A 26 -11.95 -28.31 -0.75
CA TRP A 26 -11.85 -29.70 -1.18
C TRP A 26 -10.90 -30.49 -0.30
N LEU A 27 -10.14 -29.83 0.58
CA LEU A 27 -9.19 -30.44 1.48
C LEU A 27 -9.82 -30.83 2.83
N ILE A 28 -9.53 -32.05 3.27
CA ILE A 28 -10.03 -32.70 4.48
C ILE A 28 -8.87 -32.89 5.45
N ASP A 29 -8.94 -32.26 6.62
CA ASP A 29 -8.01 -32.52 7.72
C ASP A 29 -8.30 -33.91 8.29
N GLN A 30 -7.35 -34.83 8.14
CA GLN A 30 -7.51 -36.23 8.53
C GLN A 30 -7.76 -36.39 10.04
N LYS A 31 -7.22 -35.50 10.89
CA LYS A 31 -7.48 -35.52 12.33
C LYS A 31 -8.92 -35.09 12.62
N ASP A 32 -9.39 -34.02 11.97
CA ASP A 32 -10.77 -33.56 12.11
C ASP A 32 -11.78 -34.62 11.62
N TYR A 33 -11.46 -35.31 10.53
CA TYR A 33 -12.27 -36.40 10.00
C TYR A 33 -12.27 -37.62 10.92
N HIS A 34 -11.10 -38.04 11.42
CA HIS A 34 -10.98 -39.18 12.34
C HIS A 34 -11.81 -39.01 13.62
N VAL A 35 -11.87 -37.79 14.19
CA VAL A 35 -12.68 -37.51 15.39
C VAL A 35 -14.15 -37.19 15.08
N SER A 36 -14.54 -37.18 13.80
CA SER A 36 -15.91 -36.92 13.37
C SER A 36 -16.81 -38.13 13.59
N ALA A 37 -18.13 -37.91 13.50
CA ALA A 37 -19.12 -38.97 13.60
C ALA A 37 -18.97 -40.03 12.51
N HIS A 38 -18.55 -39.59 11.33
CA HIS A 38 -18.37 -40.38 10.13
C HIS A 38 -16.91 -40.77 9.89
N GLY A 39 -16.01 -40.60 10.89
CA GLY A 39 -14.58 -40.90 10.74
C GLY A 39 -14.22 -42.38 10.57
N GLN A 40 -15.22 -43.26 10.50
CA GLN A 40 -15.12 -44.70 10.25
C GLN A 40 -16.03 -45.14 9.09
N THR A 41 -16.68 -44.19 8.41
CA THR A 41 -17.57 -44.42 7.26
C THR A 41 -16.76 -44.21 5.99
N SER A 42 -16.77 -45.13 5.03
CA SER A 42 -15.99 -44.97 3.80
C SER A 42 -16.39 -43.67 3.08
N CYS A 43 -15.44 -43.04 2.40
CA CYS A 43 -15.72 -41.89 1.56
C CYS A 43 -16.76 -42.25 0.49
N GLN A 44 -16.72 -43.46 -0.07
CA GLN A 44 -17.67 -43.89 -1.09
C GLN A 44 -19.07 -44.19 -0.56
N ASP A 45 -19.24 -44.54 0.72
CA ASP A 45 -20.59 -44.70 1.31
C ASP A 45 -21.42 -43.41 1.24
N CYS A 46 -20.75 -42.25 1.18
CA CYS A 46 -21.38 -40.94 0.97
C CYS A 46 -21.16 -40.40 -0.45
N HIS A 47 -20.09 -40.81 -1.14
CA HIS A 47 -19.71 -40.31 -2.45
C HIS A 47 -19.76 -41.40 -3.54
N GLU A 48 -20.78 -42.27 -3.48
CA GLU A 48 -20.94 -43.47 -4.32
C GLU A 48 -20.74 -43.18 -5.81
N ASN A 49 -21.31 -42.08 -6.30
CA ASN A 49 -21.28 -41.71 -7.71
C ASN A 49 -19.92 -41.19 -8.22
N ILE A 50 -18.88 -41.12 -7.37
CA ILE A 50 -17.57 -40.60 -7.80
C ILE A 50 -16.74 -41.69 -8.51
N ALA A 51 -16.79 -42.94 -8.05
CA ALA A 51 -16.02 -44.02 -8.67
C ALA A 51 -16.44 -44.29 -10.12
N ASP A 52 -17.73 -44.11 -10.43
CA ASP A 52 -18.29 -44.32 -11.78
C ASP A 52 -18.10 -43.12 -12.71
N LYS A 53 -17.57 -41.98 -12.21
CA LYS A 53 -17.35 -40.80 -13.05
C LYS A 53 -16.14 -40.99 -13.95
N LYS A 54 -16.38 -40.81 -15.26
CA LYS A 54 -15.32 -40.76 -16.29
C LYS A 54 -14.33 -39.61 -16.11
N LEU A 55 -14.69 -38.58 -15.32
CA LEU A 55 -13.86 -37.39 -15.08
C LEU A 55 -14.03 -36.90 -13.64
N HIS A 56 -12.92 -36.87 -12.91
CA HIS A 56 -12.84 -36.25 -11.59
C HIS A 56 -11.40 -35.72 -11.35
N PRO A 57 -11.21 -34.47 -10.91
CA PRO A 57 -12.22 -33.41 -10.79
C PRO A 57 -12.70 -32.94 -12.16
N ASP A 58 -13.99 -32.59 -12.27
CA ASP A 58 -14.54 -31.97 -13.49
C ASP A 58 -14.39 -30.43 -13.41
N PRO A 59 -13.63 -29.79 -14.31
CA PRO A 59 -13.46 -28.34 -14.32
C PRO A 59 -14.75 -27.54 -14.52
N SER A 60 -15.84 -28.15 -15.00
CA SER A 60 -17.14 -27.50 -15.10
C SER A 60 -17.87 -27.41 -13.76
N ASP A 61 -17.48 -28.24 -12.79
CA ASP A 61 -18.12 -28.36 -11.48
C ASP A 61 -17.45 -27.50 -10.40
N VAL A 62 -16.18 -27.09 -10.57
CA VAL A 62 -15.39 -26.38 -9.53
C VAL A 62 -15.97 -25.02 -9.11
N ASN A 63 -16.84 -24.43 -9.95
CA ASN A 63 -17.48 -23.15 -9.68
C ASN A 63 -18.85 -23.25 -9.04
N LYS A 64 -19.44 -24.45 -9.04
CA LYS A 64 -20.70 -24.73 -8.36
C LYS A 64 -20.52 -24.57 -6.85
N VAL A 65 -21.62 -24.40 -6.14
CA VAL A 65 -21.62 -24.39 -4.68
C VAL A 65 -21.83 -25.80 -4.14
N ARG A 66 -21.44 -26.02 -2.88
CA ARG A 66 -21.61 -27.32 -2.21
C ARG A 66 -23.06 -27.84 -2.26
N GLY A 67 -24.03 -26.92 -2.25
CA GLY A 67 -25.45 -27.25 -2.32
C GLY A 67 -25.88 -27.88 -3.64
N ASP A 68 -25.17 -27.59 -4.72
CA ASP A 68 -25.51 -28.12 -6.06
C ASP A 68 -25.20 -29.63 -6.17
N PHE A 69 -24.41 -30.17 -5.25
CA PHE A 69 -24.06 -31.59 -5.16
C PHE A 69 -24.76 -32.30 -3.99
N PHE A 70 -25.55 -31.57 -3.21
CA PHE A 70 -26.16 -32.10 -2.00
C PHE A 70 -27.57 -32.62 -2.28
N SER A 71 -27.84 -33.82 -1.78
CA SER A 71 -29.17 -34.42 -1.71
C SER A 71 -29.38 -34.93 -0.28
N PRO A 72 -30.52 -34.60 0.38
CA PRO A 72 -30.82 -35.09 1.73
C PRO A 72 -31.01 -36.61 1.79
N GLU A 73 -31.39 -37.24 0.68
CA GLU A 73 -31.58 -38.70 0.56
C GLU A 73 -30.31 -39.48 0.93
N MET A 74 -29.13 -38.94 0.61
CA MET A 74 -27.83 -39.49 1.01
C MET A 74 -27.66 -39.60 2.52
N CYS A 75 -28.29 -38.70 3.29
CA CYS A 75 -28.26 -38.77 4.75
C CYS A 75 -29.29 -39.76 5.29
N PHE A 76 -30.47 -39.85 4.64
CA PHE A 76 -31.58 -40.68 5.09
C PHE A 76 -31.32 -42.18 4.98
N SER A 77 -30.35 -42.61 4.17
CA SER A 77 -29.93 -44.02 4.14
C SER A 77 -29.44 -44.54 5.49
N CYS A 78 -28.88 -43.67 6.33
CA CYS A 78 -28.38 -43.98 7.68
C CYS A 78 -29.08 -43.19 8.80
N HIS A 79 -29.86 -42.16 8.45
CA HIS A 79 -30.60 -41.29 9.35
C HIS A 79 -32.07 -41.21 8.92
N ASP A 80 -32.69 -42.37 8.73
CA ASP A 80 -34.07 -42.55 8.27
C ASP A 80 -35.09 -41.86 9.18
N GLU A 81 -34.95 -42.01 10.51
CA GLU A 81 -35.84 -41.38 11.50
C GLU A 81 -35.89 -39.84 11.42
N ILE A 82 -34.85 -39.22 10.84
CA ILE A 82 -34.79 -37.75 10.73
C ILE A 82 -35.77 -37.22 9.69
N GLN A 83 -36.11 -38.01 8.66
CA GLN A 83 -37.10 -37.60 7.67
C GLN A 83 -38.47 -37.41 8.34
N ASP A 84 -38.90 -38.41 9.09
CA ASP A 84 -40.19 -38.41 9.82
C ASP A 84 -40.24 -37.28 10.87
N ASP A 85 -39.13 -37.06 11.59
CA ASP A 85 -39.03 -35.98 12.57
C ASP A 85 -39.20 -34.59 11.93
N LEU A 86 -38.57 -34.37 10.76
CA LEU A 86 -38.68 -33.11 10.03
C LEU A 86 -40.09 -32.88 9.51
N GLU A 87 -40.76 -33.93 9.02
CA GLU A 87 -42.17 -33.91 8.61
C GLU A 87 -43.10 -33.62 9.80
N ALA A 88 -42.79 -34.16 10.98
CA ALA A 88 -43.47 -33.87 12.24
C ALA A 88 -43.12 -32.49 12.84
N GLY A 89 -42.32 -31.68 12.15
CA GLY A 89 -41.93 -30.34 12.60
C GLY A 89 -40.97 -30.35 13.78
N LYS A 90 -40.05 -31.32 13.83
CA LYS A 90 -39.01 -31.46 14.86
C LYS A 90 -37.63 -31.65 14.25
N HIS A 91 -36.60 -31.27 15.00
CA HIS A 91 -35.22 -31.62 14.69
C HIS A 91 -34.44 -31.78 16.01
N GLY A 92 -34.19 -33.03 16.40
CA GLY A 92 -33.73 -33.37 17.74
C GLY A 92 -34.74 -32.90 18.80
N ARG A 93 -34.27 -32.20 19.84
CA ARG A 93 -35.16 -31.67 20.91
C ARG A 93 -35.89 -30.37 20.56
N LYS A 94 -35.69 -29.83 19.35
CA LYS A 94 -36.27 -28.54 18.95
C LYS A 94 -37.51 -28.74 18.10
N LYS A 95 -38.58 -28.00 18.40
CA LYS A 95 -39.71 -27.82 17.50
C LYS A 95 -39.33 -26.79 16.42
N ILE A 96 -39.51 -27.13 15.16
CA ILE A 96 -39.15 -26.28 14.03
C ILE A 96 -40.42 -25.71 13.40
N GLN A 97 -40.40 -24.42 13.10
CA GLN A 97 -41.56 -23.71 12.53
C GLN A 97 -41.57 -23.74 11.00
N ASP A 98 -40.42 -24.02 10.38
CA ASP A 98 -40.21 -23.98 8.94
C ASP A 98 -39.32 -25.18 8.54
N PRO A 99 -39.93 -26.33 8.20
CA PRO A 99 -39.22 -27.53 7.76
C PRO A 99 -38.37 -27.29 6.51
N GLY A 100 -38.77 -26.33 5.65
CA GLY A 100 -38.04 -25.98 4.43
C GLY A 100 -36.60 -25.54 4.70
N LYS A 101 -36.33 -24.90 5.84
CA LYS A 101 -34.97 -24.49 6.26
C LYS A 101 -34.03 -25.66 6.59
N TYR A 102 -34.58 -26.85 6.83
CA TYR A 102 -33.83 -28.05 7.21
C TYR A 102 -33.56 -29.00 6.04
N ARG A 103 -34.06 -28.69 4.84
CA ARG A 103 -33.79 -29.45 3.61
C ARG A 103 -32.33 -29.44 3.18
N TYR A 104 -31.52 -28.50 3.67
CA TYR A 104 -30.09 -28.38 3.36
C TYR A 104 -29.24 -28.65 4.61
N CYS A 105 -29.14 -29.94 4.99
CA CYS A 105 -28.56 -30.39 6.26
C CYS A 105 -27.14 -29.84 6.51
N ILE A 106 -26.31 -29.80 5.46
CA ILE A 106 -24.90 -29.39 5.53
C ILE A 106 -24.69 -27.87 5.70
N ARG A 107 -25.77 -27.09 5.72
CA ARG A 107 -25.76 -25.71 6.20
C ARG A 107 -25.27 -25.66 7.63
N CYS A 108 -25.86 -26.50 8.49
CA CYS A 108 -25.59 -26.57 9.92
C CYS A 108 -24.60 -27.70 10.26
N HIS A 109 -24.74 -28.85 9.61
CA HIS A 109 -23.87 -30.01 9.84
C HIS A 109 -22.61 -29.95 8.95
N LYS A 110 -21.49 -30.45 9.46
CA LYS A 110 -20.24 -30.57 8.68
C LYS A 110 -19.83 -32.03 8.62
N ALA A 111 -20.29 -32.79 7.63
CA ALA A 111 -20.11 -34.26 7.58
C ALA A 111 -18.68 -34.72 7.96
N HIS A 112 -17.64 -34.08 7.42
CA HIS A 112 -16.24 -34.45 7.69
C HIS A 112 -15.64 -33.93 9.02
N ARG A 113 -16.40 -33.19 9.84
CA ARG A 113 -15.91 -32.60 11.10
C ARG A 113 -16.94 -32.64 12.24
N GLN A 114 -18.18 -32.99 11.93
CA GLN A 114 -19.30 -33.07 12.86
C GLN A 114 -18.99 -34.18 13.83
N ARG A 115 -18.95 -33.87 15.13
CA ARG A 115 -18.48 -34.81 16.15
C ARG A 115 -19.60 -35.75 16.60
N ARG A 116 -19.23 -36.94 17.09
CA ARG A 116 -20.16 -37.84 17.79
C ARG A 116 -20.74 -37.16 19.04
N ILE A 117 -22.06 -37.28 19.19
CA ILE A 117 -22.79 -36.87 20.39
C ILE A 117 -23.02 -38.14 21.21
N GLY A 118 -22.42 -38.22 22.40
CA GLY A 118 -22.68 -39.31 23.37
C GLY A 118 -21.64 -40.46 23.43
N GLU A 119 -21.52 -40.96 24.66
CA GLU A 119 -21.10 -42.28 25.20
C GLU A 119 -19.70 -42.88 25.00
N ASN A 120 -18.92 -42.59 23.95
CA ASN A 120 -17.58 -43.20 23.81
C ASN A 120 -16.45 -42.21 24.12
N ARG A 121 -16.32 -41.78 25.39
CA ARG A 121 -15.21 -40.91 25.85
C ARG A 121 -14.58 -41.45 27.13
N ILE A 122 -13.25 -41.56 27.14
CA ILE A 122 -12.46 -41.95 28.32
C ILE A 122 -12.24 -40.74 29.26
N GLY A 123 -12.31 -39.51 28.75
CA GLY A 123 -12.12 -38.30 29.54
C GLY A 123 -12.81 -37.04 29.01
N THR A 124 -12.64 -35.93 29.74
CA THR A 124 -13.22 -34.61 29.38
C THR A 124 -12.24 -33.77 28.57
N PHE A 125 -12.73 -33.16 27.49
CA PHE A 125 -11.96 -32.18 26.71
C PHE A 125 -11.63 -30.95 27.55
N LYS A 126 -10.36 -30.54 27.54
CA LYS A 126 -9.93 -29.31 28.19
C LYS A 126 -10.43 -28.09 27.39
N PRO A 127 -10.98 -27.06 28.07
CA PRO A 127 -11.35 -25.81 27.42
C PRO A 127 -10.10 -25.11 26.84
N GLY A 128 -10.27 -24.39 25.73
CA GLY A 128 -9.18 -23.62 25.10
C GLY A 128 -8.23 -24.40 24.19
N ILE A 129 -8.21 -25.74 24.25
CA ILE A 129 -7.38 -26.57 23.36
C ILE A 129 -8.23 -27.10 22.19
N PRO A 130 -7.77 -27.02 20.92
CA PRO A 130 -8.49 -27.63 19.80
C PRO A 130 -8.73 -29.12 20.03
N ARG A 131 -9.99 -29.58 19.95
CA ARG A 131 -10.31 -30.98 20.26
C ARG A 131 -9.65 -32.01 19.35
N LYS A 132 -9.28 -31.63 18.12
CA LYS A 132 -8.50 -32.45 17.18
C LYS A 132 -7.07 -32.76 17.66
N GLU A 133 -6.61 -32.05 18.68
CA GLU A 133 -5.31 -32.24 19.33
C GLU A 133 -5.44 -32.99 20.67
N GLN A 134 -6.66 -33.36 21.06
CA GLN A 134 -6.97 -33.96 22.35
C GLN A 134 -7.46 -35.42 22.20
N CYS A 135 -6.73 -36.23 21.40
CA CYS A 135 -7.07 -37.65 21.15
C CYS A 135 -7.22 -38.46 22.45
N GLY A 136 -6.42 -38.11 23.47
CA GLY A 136 -6.46 -38.70 24.82
C GLY A 136 -7.80 -38.59 25.56
N ALA A 137 -8.74 -37.77 25.07
CA ALA A 137 -10.10 -37.70 25.63
C ALA A 137 -10.99 -38.87 25.18
N CYS A 138 -10.63 -39.56 24.10
CA CYS A 138 -11.44 -40.64 23.51
C CYS A 138 -10.77 -42.01 23.59
N HIS A 139 -9.44 -42.09 23.46
CA HIS A 139 -8.64 -43.32 23.54
C HIS A 139 -7.20 -42.98 23.98
N ASP A 140 -6.38 -43.99 24.29
CA ASP A 140 -4.97 -43.77 24.62
C ASP A 140 -4.21 -43.03 23.51
N ILE A 141 -3.38 -42.07 23.88
CA ILE A 141 -2.64 -41.25 22.91
C ILE A 141 -1.71 -42.14 22.08
N ARG A 142 -1.81 -42.02 20.75
CA ARG A 142 -0.91 -42.68 19.80
C ARG A 142 -0.12 -41.64 19.00
N ALA A 143 1.06 -42.03 18.53
CA ALA A 143 1.97 -41.15 17.77
C ALA A 143 1.49 -40.86 16.33
N LYS A 144 0.65 -41.74 15.76
CA LYS A 144 0.10 -41.62 14.41
C LYS A 144 -1.37 -42.04 14.40
N LEU A 145 -2.14 -41.48 13.46
CA LEU A 145 -3.50 -41.94 13.18
C LEU A 145 -3.45 -43.38 12.62
N PRO A 146 -4.51 -44.18 12.82
CA PRO A 146 -4.64 -45.44 12.10
C PRO A 146 -4.63 -45.18 10.58
N PRO A 147 -4.09 -46.13 9.79
CA PRO A 147 -4.17 -46.02 8.33
C PRO A 147 -5.63 -46.01 7.87
N LEU A 148 -5.88 -45.33 6.77
CA LEU A 148 -7.18 -45.39 6.09
C LEU A 148 -7.30 -46.75 5.36
N SER A 149 -8.50 -47.10 4.92
CA SER A 149 -8.65 -48.16 3.93
C SER A 149 -7.90 -47.78 2.64
N GLU A 150 -7.47 -48.77 1.85
CA GLU A 150 -6.81 -48.51 0.56
C GLU A 150 -7.68 -47.61 -0.35
N GLU A 151 -8.99 -47.82 -0.29
CA GLU A 151 -10.01 -47.04 -0.97
C GLU A 151 -10.02 -45.57 -0.54
N ASP A 152 -10.09 -45.29 0.77
CA ASP A 152 -10.09 -43.92 1.30
C ASP A 152 -8.74 -43.24 1.14
N GLU A 153 -7.64 -44.00 1.20
CA GLU A 153 -6.29 -43.50 0.96
C GLU A 153 -6.12 -42.98 -0.47
N SER A 154 -6.76 -43.63 -1.46
CA SER A 154 -6.78 -43.16 -2.85
C SER A 154 -7.42 -41.76 -2.96
N CYS A 155 -8.52 -41.52 -2.25
CA CYS A 155 -9.20 -40.24 -2.20
C CYS A 155 -8.37 -39.19 -1.45
N MET A 156 -7.82 -39.57 -0.29
CA MET A 156 -7.05 -38.68 0.59
C MET A 156 -5.66 -38.34 0.04
N THR A 157 -5.16 -39.10 -0.94
CA THR A 157 -3.97 -38.72 -1.72
C THR A 157 -4.14 -37.35 -2.37
N CYS A 158 -5.35 -37.00 -2.82
CA CYS A 158 -5.67 -35.66 -3.34
C CYS A 158 -6.37 -34.78 -2.30
N HIS A 159 -7.36 -35.32 -1.58
CA HIS A 159 -8.22 -34.55 -0.67
C HIS A 159 -7.63 -34.34 0.72
N GLY A 160 -6.63 -35.10 1.15
CA GLY A 160 -6.02 -34.93 2.47
C GLY A 160 -5.34 -33.57 2.61
N ALA A 161 -5.75 -32.77 3.59
CA ALA A 161 -5.14 -31.48 3.86
C ALA A 161 -3.67 -31.66 4.27
N VAL A 162 -2.82 -30.81 3.71
CA VAL A 162 -1.37 -30.78 3.98
C VAL A 162 -0.97 -29.41 4.47
N ASN A 163 0.17 -29.33 5.15
CA ASN A 163 0.75 -28.05 5.52
C ASN A 163 1.35 -27.40 4.25
N PRO A 164 0.79 -26.28 3.75
CA PRO A 164 1.24 -25.62 2.52
C PRO A 164 2.64 -25.01 2.61
N ASP A 165 3.22 -24.90 3.82
CA ASP A 165 4.55 -24.34 4.03
C ASP A 165 5.66 -25.40 3.91
N LYS A 166 5.31 -26.70 4.02
CA LYS A 166 6.26 -27.81 3.88
C LYS A 166 6.43 -28.23 2.41
N ALA A 167 7.61 -28.71 2.06
CA ALA A 167 7.94 -29.15 0.69
C ALA A 167 6.93 -30.17 0.13
N GLU A 168 6.64 -31.24 0.88
CA GLU A 168 5.64 -32.26 0.51
C GLU A 168 4.25 -31.67 0.28
N GLY A 169 3.86 -30.69 1.10
CA GLY A 169 2.56 -30.03 0.97
C GLY A 169 2.47 -29.12 -0.26
N LYS A 170 3.55 -28.39 -0.56
CA LYS A 170 3.69 -27.58 -1.78
C LYS A 170 3.59 -28.44 -3.03
N GLU A 171 4.31 -29.58 -3.04
CA GLU A 171 4.29 -30.52 -4.16
C GLU A 171 2.90 -31.13 -4.37
N LYS A 172 2.23 -31.57 -3.30
CA LYS A 172 0.86 -32.09 -3.38
C LYS A 172 -0.12 -31.05 -3.93
N ILE A 173 -0.08 -29.83 -3.42
CA ILE A 173 -0.96 -28.73 -3.87
C ILE A 173 -0.67 -28.40 -5.34
N GLN A 174 0.61 -28.32 -5.73
CA GLN A 174 0.98 -28.08 -7.11
C GLN A 174 0.48 -29.20 -8.02
N SER A 175 0.65 -30.46 -7.64
CA SER A 175 0.15 -31.62 -8.39
C SER A 175 -1.37 -31.54 -8.59
N LEU A 176 -2.12 -31.23 -7.52
CA LEU A 176 -3.57 -31.04 -7.57
C LEU A 176 -3.97 -29.92 -8.54
N CYS A 177 -3.31 -28.76 -8.47
CA CYS A 177 -3.59 -27.64 -9.39
C CYS A 177 -3.19 -27.96 -10.83
N PHE A 178 -2.05 -28.61 -11.04
CA PHE A 178 -1.52 -28.95 -12.37
C PHE A 178 -2.32 -30.06 -13.06
N HIS A 179 -3.11 -30.82 -12.31
CA HIS A 179 -4.05 -31.78 -12.89
C HIS A 179 -4.99 -31.11 -13.92
N CYS A 180 -5.39 -29.86 -13.68
CA CYS A 180 -6.25 -29.08 -14.57
C CYS A 180 -5.50 -27.93 -15.27
N HIS A 181 -4.58 -27.25 -14.59
CA HIS A 181 -3.97 -26.01 -15.08
C HIS A 181 -2.66 -26.19 -15.84
N ALA A 182 -1.99 -27.34 -15.78
CA ALA A 182 -0.78 -27.57 -16.58
C ALA A 182 -1.14 -27.97 -18.00
N GLN A 183 -0.28 -27.64 -18.96
CA GLN A 183 -0.37 -28.16 -20.32
C GLN A 183 -0.38 -29.70 -20.32
N GLY A 184 -1.08 -30.29 -21.29
CA GLY A 184 -1.19 -31.73 -21.47
C GLY A 184 -2.54 -32.15 -22.03
N GLU A 185 -2.72 -33.46 -22.16
CA GLU A 185 -3.82 -34.03 -22.95
C GLU A 185 -4.92 -34.70 -22.12
N ASN A 186 -4.82 -34.74 -20.79
CA ASN A 186 -5.89 -35.34 -19.99
C ASN A 186 -7.22 -34.56 -20.20
N PRO A 187 -8.40 -35.20 -20.01
CA PRO A 187 -9.67 -34.54 -20.26
C PRO A 187 -9.89 -33.25 -19.45
N ALA A 188 -9.43 -33.21 -18.20
CA ALA A 188 -9.51 -32.02 -17.34
C ALA A 188 -8.74 -30.83 -17.93
N LYS A 189 -7.48 -31.03 -18.33
CA LYS A 189 -6.63 -30.01 -18.97
C LYS A 189 -7.23 -29.51 -20.27
N ARG A 190 -7.78 -30.40 -21.11
CA ARG A 190 -8.47 -30.00 -22.35
C ARG A 190 -9.70 -29.14 -22.06
N ALA A 191 -10.49 -29.49 -21.05
CA ALA A 191 -11.65 -28.71 -20.64
C ALA A 191 -11.23 -27.33 -20.08
N THR A 192 -10.24 -27.29 -19.18
CA THR A 192 -9.71 -26.04 -18.61
C THR A 192 -9.06 -25.16 -19.67
N GLY A 193 -8.29 -25.74 -20.60
CA GLY A 193 -7.59 -25.02 -21.66
C GLY A 193 -8.49 -24.30 -22.67
N ARG A 194 -9.77 -24.68 -22.75
CA ARG A 194 -10.79 -23.96 -23.53
C ARG A 194 -11.26 -22.68 -22.84
N LEU A 195 -11.08 -22.57 -21.52
CA LEU A 195 -11.54 -21.45 -20.71
C LEU A 195 -10.41 -20.49 -20.35
N VAL A 196 -9.23 -21.02 -20.02
CA VAL A 196 -8.07 -20.24 -19.58
C VAL A 196 -6.77 -20.80 -20.19
N PRO A 197 -5.76 -19.94 -20.47
CA PRO A 197 -4.46 -20.43 -20.89
C PRO A 197 -3.81 -21.34 -19.84
N LEU A 198 -3.19 -22.43 -20.28
CA LEU A 198 -2.54 -23.41 -19.42
C LEU A 198 -1.08 -23.05 -19.10
N ILE A 199 -0.62 -23.52 -17.95
CA ILE A 199 0.73 -23.34 -17.43
C ILE A 199 1.66 -24.37 -18.08
N ASN A 200 2.80 -23.93 -18.61
CA ASN A 200 3.87 -24.85 -18.95
C ASN A 200 4.62 -25.26 -17.68
N ALA A 201 4.51 -26.53 -17.27
CA ALA A 201 5.08 -26.99 -16.00
C ALA A 201 6.61 -26.90 -15.95
N ALA A 202 7.31 -27.09 -17.08
CA ALA A 202 8.76 -26.97 -17.14
C ALA A 202 9.22 -25.51 -17.00
N ALA A 203 8.52 -24.58 -17.68
CA ALA A 203 8.79 -23.16 -17.56
C ALA A 203 8.41 -22.63 -16.17
N TYR A 204 7.34 -23.13 -15.55
CA TYR A 204 6.95 -22.72 -14.21
C TYR A 204 8.05 -22.98 -13.16
N LYS A 205 8.78 -24.09 -13.28
CA LYS A 205 9.88 -24.45 -12.36
C LYS A 205 11.01 -23.41 -12.32
N SER A 206 11.16 -22.57 -13.35
CA SER A 206 12.16 -21.50 -13.37
C SER A 206 11.63 -20.14 -12.91
N THR A 207 10.36 -20.08 -12.45
CA THR A 207 9.78 -18.84 -11.95
C THR A 207 10.24 -18.53 -10.51
N PRO A 208 10.29 -17.25 -10.09
CA PRO A 208 10.75 -16.89 -8.74
C PRO A 208 9.94 -17.52 -7.59
N HIS A 209 8.69 -17.90 -7.84
CA HIS A 209 7.78 -18.48 -6.85
C HIS A 209 7.46 -19.95 -7.13
N ALA A 210 8.29 -20.67 -7.88
CA ALA A 210 8.10 -22.09 -8.15
C ALA A 210 8.05 -22.94 -6.86
N ASP A 211 8.80 -22.53 -5.83
CA ASP A 211 8.85 -23.20 -4.52
C ASP A 211 7.80 -22.68 -3.53
N GLN A 212 6.82 -21.91 -3.99
CA GLN A 212 5.70 -21.45 -3.16
C GLN A 212 4.45 -22.29 -3.42
N SER A 213 3.64 -22.50 -2.39
CA SER A 213 2.35 -23.16 -2.58
C SER A 213 1.47 -22.31 -3.49
N CYS A 214 0.81 -22.94 -4.47
CA CYS A 214 -0.15 -22.22 -5.33
C CYS A 214 -1.22 -21.50 -4.50
N THR A 215 -1.59 -22.07 -3.35
CA THR A 215 -2.57 -21.48 -2.42
C THR A 215 -2.06 -20.27 -1.64
N ALA A 216 -0.76 -19.96 -1.66
CA ALA A 216 -0.27 -18.69 -1.10
C ALA A 216 -0.77 -17.49 -1.93
N CYS A 217 -0.70 -17.61 -3.27
CA CYS A 217 -1.21 -16.58 -4.19
C CYS A 217 -2.68 -16.80 -4.57
N HIS A 218 -3.18 -18.03 -4.46
CA HIS A 218 -4.57 -18.40 -4.73
C HIS A 218 -5.21 -19.03 -3.48
N PRO A 219 -5.46 -18.25 -2.40
CA PRO A 219 -5.87 -18.78 -1.09
C PRO A 219 -7.18 -19.56 -1.08
N GLY A 220 -8.07 -19.34 -2.06
CA GLY A 220 -9.26 -20.16 -2.22
C GLY A 220 -9.13 -21.28 -3.27
N GLY A 221 -7.99 -21.42 -3.95
CA GLY A 221 -7.90 -22.20 -5.20
C GLY A 221 -8.30 -23.67 -5.05
N ALA A 222 -8.21 -24.20 -3.83
CA ALA A 222 -8.67 -25.54 -3.44
C ALA A 222 -10.06 -25.52 -2.77
N ALA A 223 -11.00 -24.71 -3.26
CA ALA A 223 -12.35 -24.58 -2.74
C ALA A 223 -13.39 -24.33 -3.84
N PHE A 224 -14.65 -24.65 -3.55
CA PHE A 224 -15.79 -24.30 -4.42
C PHE A 224 -15.90 -22.79 -4.64
N ARG A 225 -16.62 -22.40 -5.70
CA ARG A 225 -16.55 -21.05 -6.27
C ARG A 225 -15.09 -20.70 -6.58
N HIS A 226 -14.46 -21.57 -7.37
CA HIS A 226 -13.06 -21.47 -7.74
C HIS A 226 -12.75 -20.16 -8.50
N LEU A 227 -13.65 -19.73 -9.39
CA LEU A 227 -13.61 -18.44 -10.06
C LEU A 227 -14.00 -17.29 -9.12
N GLY A 228 -13.36 -16.13 -9.30
CA GLY A 228 -13.71 -14.90 -8.59
C GLY A 228 -13.20 -14.82 -7.15
N GLN A 229 -12.29 -15.70 -6.75
CA GLN A 229 -11.68 -15.64 -5.44
C GLN A 229 -10.64 -14.52 -5.35
N ALA A 230 -10.59 -13.88 -4.18
CA ALA A 230 -9.52 -12.94 -3.88
C ALA A 230 -8.15 -13.60 -4.05
N ARG A 231 -7.25 -12.89 -4.72
CA ARG A 231 -5.84 -13.26 -4.83
C ARG A 231 -5.15 -12.99 -3.50
N GLY A 232 -4.06 -13.71 -3.26
CA GLY A 232 -3.19 -13.46 -2.12
C GLY A 232 -2.62 -12.05 -2.16
N ASP A 233 -2.44 -11.45 -0.98
CA ASP A 233 -1.86 -10.12 -0.85
C ASP A 233 -0.34 -10.20 -0.96
N CYS A 234 0.23 -9.56 -1.99
CA CYS A 234 1.68 -9.52 -2.22
C CYS A 234 2.44 -8.93 -1.02
N LEU A 235 1.80 -8.03 -0.25
CA LEU A 235 2.42 -7.33 0.88
C LEU A 235 2.65 -8.22 2.10
N GLN A 236 2.13 -9.45 2.11
CA GLN A 236 2.44 -10.43 3.14
C GLN A 236 3.90 -10.90 3.09
N CYS A 237 4.52 -10.85 1.90
CA CYS A 237 5.90 -11.31 1.68
C CYS A 237 6.80 -10.22 1.07
N HIS A 238 6.23 -9.23 0.38
CA HIS A 238 6.95 -8.13 -0.24
C HIS A 238 6.64 -6.80 0.44
N THR A 239 7.51 -5.81 0.23
CA THR A 239 7.28 -4.44 0.68
C THR A 239 7.26 -3.51 -0.52
N PRO A 240 6.49 -2.41 -0.49
CA PRO A 240 6.51 -1.44 -1.56
C PRO A 240 7.91 -0.83 -1.73
N HIS A 241 8.22 -0.42 -2.95
CA HIS A 241 9.50 0.18 -3.28
C HIS A 241 9.52 1.66 -2.94
N ASP A 242 10.65 2.16 -2.44
CA ASP A 242 10.86 3.59 -2.21
C ASP A 242 10.90 4.37 -3.55
N GLU A 243 10.68 5.70 -3.48
CA GLU A 243 10.61 6.56 -4.66
C GLU A 243 11.88 6.57 -5.51
N LYS A 244 13.06 6.22 -4.96
CA LYS A 244 14.29 6.10 -5.78
C LYS A 244 14.17 4.96 -6.79
N LYS A 245 13.49 3.89 -6.41
CA LYS A 245 13.33 2.68 -7.22
C LYS A 245 12.12 2.74 -8.14
N ALA A 246 11.01 3.27 -7.64
CA ALA A 246 9.74 3.32 -8.38
C ALA A 246 9.50 4.67 -9.09
N HIS A 247 10.39 5.64 -8.93
CA HIS A 247 10.30 7.05 -9.37
C HIS A 247 9.15 7.86 -8.71
N ASP A 248 8.11 7.19 -8.24
CA ASP A 248 7.03 7.68 -7.37
C ASP A 248 6.44 6.47 -6.61
N ALA A 249 5.68 6.68 -5.53
CA ALA A 249 5.21 5.59 -4.68
C ALA A 249 4.18 4.63 -5.34
N HIS A 250 3.54 5.02 -6.45
CA HIS A 250 2.60 4.20 -7.24
C HIS A 250 1.50 3.49 -6.41
N LEU A 251 1.01 4.11 -5.34
CA LEU A 251 0.10 3.49 -4.37
C LEU A 251 -1.30 3.13 -4.91
N ASP A 252 -1.69 3.73 -6.03
CA ASP A 252 -2.94 3.41 -6.74
C ASP A 252 -2.76 2.42 -7.89
N VAL A 253 -1.57 1.84 -8.04
CA VAL A 253 -1.26 0.85 -9.06
C VAL A 253 -1.13 -0.52 -8.40
N ALA A 254 -1.93 -1.48 -8.86
CA ALA A 254 -1.81 -2.86 -8.42
C ALA A 254 -0.41 -3.40 -8.76
N CYS A 255 0.25 -4.08 -7.81
CA CYS A 255 1.61 -4.62 -7.98
C CYS A 255 1.72 -5.44 -9.27
N GLU A 256 0.68 -6.21 -9.58
CA GLU A 256 0.58 -7.08 -10.72
C GLU A 256 0.57 -6.35 -12.08
N ALA A 257 0.10 -5.09 -12.12
CA ALA A 257 0.15 -4.29 -13.34
C ALA A 257 1.59 -4.07 -13.81
N CYS A 258 2.55 -4.05 -12.89
CA CYS A 258 3.99 -3.98 -13.18
C CYS A 258 4.65 -5.36 -13.20
N HIS A 259 4.36 -6.20 -12.20
CA HIS A 259 5.10 -7.43 -11.95
C HIS A 259 4.59 -8.67 -12.72
N LEU A 260 3.34 -8.73 -13.18
CA LEU A 260 2.87 -9.86 -13.99
C LEU A 260 3.19 -9.65 -15.47
N LYS A 261 3.68 -10.70 -16.12
CA LYS A 261 3.90 -10.76 -17.56
C LYS A 261 2.63 -11.23 -18.28
N GLY A 262 2.37 -10.70 -19.48
CA GLY A 262 1.18 -11.05 -20.28
C GLY A 262 -0.13 -10.45 -19.74
N VAL A 263 -0.04 -9.31 -19.04
CA VAL A 263 -1.21 -8.55 -18.61
C VAL A 263 -1.17 -7.14 -19.19
N THR A 264 -2.33 -6.54 -19.41
CA THR A 264 -2.46 -5.13 -19.80
C THR A 264 -2.99 -4.34 -18.62
N PRO A 265 -2.26 -3.32 -18.13
CA PRO A 265 -2.79 -2.39 -17.15
C PRO A 265 -4.02 -1.67 -17.70
N PHE A 266 -5.01 -1.43 -16.85
CA PHE A 266 -6.17 -0.62 -17.19
C PHE A 266 -6.63 0.15 -15.96
N ARG A 267 -7.27 1.30 -16.17
CA ARG A 267 -7.87 2.06 -15.07
C ARG A 267 -9.28 1.54 -14.80
N ASP A 268 -9.52 1.13 -13.56
CA ASP A 268 -10.84 0.68 -13.14
C ASP A 268 -11.84 1.86 -13.12
N PRO A 269 -13.01 1.76 -13.78
CA PRO A 269 -13.92 2.88 -13.90
C PRO A 269 -14.58 3.28 -12.57
N VAL A 270 -14.63 2.37 -11.58
CA VAL A 270 -15.27 2.60 -10.28
C VAL A 270 -14.27 3.15 -9.27
N THR A 271 -13.21 2.39 -9.01
CA THR A 271 -12.19 2.72 -8.00
C THR A 271 -11.14 3.70 -8.50
N LYS A 272 -11.04 3.92 -9.82
CA LYS A 272 -10.02 4.75 -10.51
C LYS A 272 -8.58 4.28 -10.32
N LYS A 273 -8.35 3.16 -9.64
CA LYS A 273 -7.04 2.53 -9.50
C LYS A 273 -6.61 1.86 -10.80
N VAL A 274 -5.30 1.74 -10.99
CA VAL A 274 -4.73 1.00 -12.12
C VAL A 274 -4.67 -0.47 -11.74
N LEU A 275 -5.58 -1.25 -12.32
CA LEU A 275 -5.64 -2.70 -12.19
C LEU A 275 -5.04 -3.34 -13.44
N TRP A 276 -5.21 -4.65 -13.56
CA TRP A 276 -4.65 -5.44 -14.64
C TRP A 276 -5.67 -6.45 -15.14
N ARG A 277 -5.62 -6.73 -16.44
CA ARG A 277 -6.37 -7.81 -17.08
C ARG A 277 -5.42 -8.72 -17.82
N LEU A 278 -5.74 -10.01 -17.84
CA LEU A 278 -4.97 -10.96 -18.62
C LEU A 278 -5.08 -10.59 -20.10
N SER A 279 -3.94 -10.61 -20.80
CA SER A 279 -3.85 -10.38 -22.24
C SER A 279 -3.35 -11.67 -22.88
N PRO A 280 -4.24 -12.69 -22.99
CA PRO A 280 -3.84 -14.00 -23.46
C PRO A 280 -3.39 -13.94 -24.91
N ASP A 281 -2.30 -14.64 -25.23
CA ASP A 281 -1.88 -14.89 -26.60
C ASP A 281 -2.36 -16.30 -26.98
N PRO A 282 -3.31 -16.42 -27.93
CA PRO A 282 -3.89 -17.71 -28.31
C PRO A 282 -2.80 -18.74 -28.65
N GLY A 283 -2.85 -19.90 -27.99
CA GLY A 283 -1.91 -21.00 -28.20
C GLY A 283 -0.57 -20.87 -27.47
N LYS A 284 -0.29 -19.77 -26.75
CA LYS A 284 0.90 -19.66 -25.91
C LYS A 284 0.64 -20.04 -24.44
N PRO A 285 1.65 -20.53 -23.72
CA PRO A 285 1.53 -20.78 -22.28
C PRO A 285 1.21 -19.52 -21.49
N LEU A 286 0.52 -19.70 -20.37
CA LEU A 286 0.23 -18.63 -19.42
C LEU A 286 1.50 -18.05 -18.81
N GLN A 287 1.74 -16.74 -19.00
CA GLN A 287 2.98 -16.09 -18.55
C GLN A 287 2.87 -15.36 -17.21
N VAL A 288 1.68 -15.23 -16.60
CA VAL A 288 1.51 -14.44 -15.37
C VAL A 288 2.33 -14.95 -14.19
N HIS A 289 2.66 -16.24 -14.16
CA HIS A 289 3.52 -16.83 -13.14
C HIS A 289 5.01 -16.47 -13.30
N HIS A 290 5.41 -16.01 -14.49
CA HIS A 290 6.75 -15.46 -14.73
C HIS A 290 6.77 -13.99 -14.29
N MET A 291 6.67 -13.78 -12.98
CA MET A 291 6.74 -12.45 -12.39
C MET A 291 8.08 -11.80 -12.72
N VAL A 292 8.03 -10.57 -13.22
CA VAL A 292 9.21 -9.79 -13.58
C VAL A 292 9.90 -9.34 -12.30
N SER A 293 11.11 -9.84 -12.08
CA SER A 293 12.00 -9.36 -11.01
C SER A 293 12.97 -8.31 -11.57
N GLY A 294 13.08 -7.16 -10.92
CA GLY A 294 14.07 -6.12 -11.24
C GLY A 294 13.48 -4.85 -11.86
N GLN A 295 14.25 -3.77 -11.76
CA GLN A 295 13.90 -2.45 -12.32
C GLN A 295 14.15 -2.43 -13.82
N ASN A 296 13.28 -3.09 -14.58
CA ASN A 296 13.32 -2.94 -16.03
C ASN A 296 12.52 -1.69 -16.42
N HIS A 297 13.17 -0.69 -17.00
CA HIS A 297 12.51 0.50 -17.56
C HIS A 297 11.41 0.13 -18.57
N ASP A 298 11.50 -1.03 -19.22
CA ASP A 298 10.45 -1.54 -20.11
C ASP A 298 9.10 -1.76 -19.38
N ALA A 299 9.13 -2.06 -18.08
CA ALA A 299 7.90 -2.23 -17.30
C ALA A 299 7.16 -0.89 -17.13
N CYS A 300 7.88 0.23 -17.00
CA CYS A 300 7.28 1.56 -16.94
C CYS A 300 6.56 1.90 -18.25
N ARG A 301 7.10 1.45 -19.39
CA ARG A 301 6.50 1.66 -20.73
C ARG A 301 5.17 0.95 -20.96
N ARG A 302 4.69 0.14 -20.00
CA ARG A 302 3.34 -0.44 -20.04
C ARG A 302 2.25 0.57 -19.70
N CYS A 303 2.61 1.63 -18.96
CA CYS A 303 1.71 2.71 -18.55
C CYS A 303 2.16 4.06 -19.12
N HIS A 304 3.47 4.30 -19.20
CA HIS A 304 4.06 5.56 -19.66
C HIS A 304 4.26 5.58 -21.18
N THR A 305 3.14 5.70 -21.89
CA THR A 305 3.09 5.88 -23.34
C THR A 305 2.17 7.03 -23.71
N GLU A 306 2.38 7.59 -24.89
CA GLU A 306 1.46 8.57 -25.46
C GLU A 306 0.06 7.97 -25.63
N GLY A 307 -0.98 8.75 -25.30
CA GLY A 307 -2.38 8.33 -25.42
C GLY A 307 -2.80 7.21 -24.46
N ASN A 308 -2.04 6.93 -23.39
CA ASN A 308 -2.41 5.88 -22.45
C ASN A 308 -3.75 6.19 -21.74
N GLU A 309 -4.55 5.15 -21.52
CA GLU A 309 -5.87 5.26 -20.84
C GLU A 309 -5.77 5.08 -19.32
N VAL A 310 -4.58 4.84 -18.79
CA VAL A 310 -4.35 4.62 -17.35
C VAL A 310 -4.15 5.92 -16.56
N GLY A 311 -4.03 7.05 -17.24
CA GLY A 311 -3.85 8.37 -16.60
C GLY A 311 -2.42 8.62 -16.14
N ALA A 312 -1.44 7.92 -16.70
CA ALA A 312 -0.02 8.14 -16.42
C ALA A 312 0.57 9.20 -17.35
N SER A 313 1.68 9.83 -16.96
CA SER A 313 2.43 10.68 -17.90
C SER A 313 3.03 9.82 -19.02
N ALA A 314 2.99 10.29 -20.26
CA ALA A 314 3.63 9.59 -21.38
C ALA A 314 5.16 9.51 -21.21
N LEU A 315 5.75 10.46 -20.50
CA LEU A 315 7.16 10.47 -20.12
C LEU A 315 7.36 9.64 -18.85
N VAL A 316 8.38 8.78 -18.86
CA VAL A 316 8.88 8.15 -17.64
C VAL A 316 9.71 9.20 -16.91
N LEU A 317 9.12 9.83 -15.90
CA LEU A 317 9.78 10.87 -15.11
C LEU A 317 10.79 10.23 -14.14
N PRO A 318 11.92 10.90 -13.83
CA PRO A 318 12.89 10.40 -12.87
C PRO A 318 12.35 10.51 -11.44
N ALA A 319 12.99 9.81 -10.50
CA ALA A 319 12.77 10.03 -9.09
C ALA A 319 13.05 11.49 -8.69
N LYS A 320 12.27 12.04 -7.76
CA LYS A 320 12.50 13.39 -7.22
C LYS A 320 13.83 13.43 -6.47
N SER A 321 14.69 14.35 -6.84
CA SER A 321 16.05 14.45 -6.28
C SER A 321 16.09 15.17 -4.94
N ILE A 322 17.31 15.32 -4.40
CA ILE A 322 17.57 16.08 -3.17
C ILE A 322 17.07 17.54 -3.23
N LEU A 323 16.98 18.14 -4.41
CA LEU A 323 16.48 19.52 -4.55
C LEU A 323 15.01 19.66 -4.17
N CYS A 324 14.22 18.62 -4.43
CA CYS A 324 12.78 18.64 -4.18
C CYS A 324 12.44 18.45 -2.69
N MET A 325 13.41 18.02 -1.88
CA MET A 325 13.23 17.64 -0.48
C MET A 325 12.72 18.79 0.40
N GLY A 326 12.99 20.04 0.01
CA GLY A 326 12.45 21.23 0.69
C GLY A 326 10.93 21.40 0.55
N CYS A 327 10.30 20.71 -0.40
CA CYS A 327 8.91 20.95 -0.81
C CYS A 327 7.98 19.74 -0.62
N HIS A 328 8.49 18.51 -0.65
CA HIS A 328 7.72 17.27 -0.46
C HIS A 328 8.64 16.06 -0.25
N ALA A 329 8.07 14.87 -0.04
CA ALA A 329 8.81 13.61 -0.03
C ALA A 329 9.57 13.43 -1.35
N ALA A 330 10.87 13.17 -1.24
CA ALA A 330 11.80 13.04 -2.36
C ALA A 330 12.92 12.04 -1.96
N THR A 331 14.02 12.01 -2.70
CA THR A 331 15.13 11.06 -2.45
C THR A 331 16.45 11.79 -2.17
N PHE A 332 17.44 11.08 -1.63
CA PHE A 332 18.82 11.58 -1.53
C PHE A 332 19.60 11.48 -2.86
N SER A 333 18.92 11.23 -3.98
CA SER A 333 19.59 11.06 -5.27
C SER A 333 20.04 12.39 -5.87
N VAL A 334 21.16 12.31 -6.59
CA VAL A 334 21.72 13.35 -7.46
C VAL A 334 22.04 12.65 -8.78
N GLY A 335 21.11 12.72 -9.73
CA GLY A 335 21.22 11.93 -10.97
C GLY A 335 20.71 12.62 -12.22
N ASP A 336 19.82 13.62 -12.09
CA ASP A 336 19.33 14.41 -13.21
C ASP A 336 20.15 15.70 -13.42
N ALA A 337 20.16 16.19 -14.66
CA ALA A 337 20.93 17.35 -15.05
C ALA A 337 20.51 18.63 -14.30
N THR A 338 19.21 18.82 -14.05
CA THR A 338 18.70 19.98 -13.31
C THR A 338 19.28 20.02 -11.90
N THR A 339 19.31 18.88 -11.22
CA THR A 339 19.90 18.74 -9.88
C THR A 339 21.39 19.03 -9.88
N ILE A 340 22.13 18.41 -10.78
CA ILE A 340 23.59 18.57 -10.84
C ILE A 340 23.95 20.03 -11.09
N ILE A 341 23.34 20.66 -12.09
CA ILE A 341 23.63 22.06 -12.46
C ILE A 341 23.29 23.00 -11.30
N ALA A 342 22.11 22.87 -10.70
CA ALA A 342 21.69 23.75 -9.61
C ALA A 342 22.58 23.60 -8.37
N LEU A 343 22.99 22.38 -8.01
CA LEU A 343 23.91 22.15 -6.89
C LEU A 343 25.31 22.72 -7.18
N LEU A 344 25.83 22.57 -8.40
CA LEU A 344 27.12 23.16 -8.78
C LEU A 344 27.09 24.69 -8.66
N VAL A 345 26.04 25.33 -9.16
CA VAL A 345 25.86 26.79 -9.06
C VAL A 345 25.69 27.22 -7.60
N PHE A 346 24.91 26.48 -6.82
CA PHE A 346 24.73 26.74 -5.38
C PHE A 346 26.06 26.64 -4.63
N LEU A 347 26.82 25.56 -4.82
CA LEU A 347 28.11 25.34 -4.15
C LEU A 347 29.15 26.39 -4.57
N ALA A 348 29.21 26.75 -5.85
CA ALA A 348 30.06 27.83 -6.33
C ALA A 348 29.70 29.17 -5.68
N GLY A 349 28.40 29.48 -5.57
CA GLY A 349 27.92 30.69 -4.90
C GLY A 349 28.28 30.72 -3.41
N ILE A 350 28.13 29.59 -2.70
CA ILE A 350 28.54 29.49 -1.29
C ILE A 350 30.05 29.65 -1.16
N ALA A 351 30.86 29.03 -2.03
CA ALA A 351 32.31 29.16 -2.00
C ALA A 351 32.76 30.61 -2.24
N LEU A 352 32.14 31.33 -3.18
CA LEU A 352 32.39 32.74 -3.43
C LEU A 352 31.97 33.64 -2.25
N ALA A 353 30.83 33.35 -1.63
CA ALA A 353 30.38 34.09 -0.45
C ALA A 353 31.33 33.88 0.74
N LEU A 354 31.74 32.63 0.98
CA LEU A 354 32.71 32.28 2.02
C LEU A 354 34.07 32.90 1.76
N SER A 355 34.58 32.88 0.53
CA SER A 355 35.87 33.50 0.21
C SER A 355 35.83 35.00 0.50
N TYR A 356 34.77 35.69 0.10
CA TYR A 356 34.60 37.11 0.40
C TYR A 356 34.55 37.39 1.92
N TRP A 357 33.80 36.59 2.69
CA TRP A 357 33.69 36.78 4.14
C TRP A 357 34.99 36.45 4.89
N LEU A 358 35.73 35.43 4.46
CA LEU A 358 37.00 35.03 5.08
C LEU A 358 38.17 35.95 4.70
N THR A 359 38.04 36.71 3.60
CA THR A 359 39.04 37.72 3.19
C THR A 359 38.88 39.05 3.95
N GLY A 360 37.76 39.24 4.65
CA GLY A 360 37.54 40.38 5.53
C GLY A 360 38.46 40.35 6.75
N SER A 361 39.60 41.05 6.68
CA SER A 361 40.45 41.25 7.87
C SER A 361 39.69 42.01 8.94
N LEU A 362 39.58 41.46 10.16
CA LEU A 362 39.11 42.18 11.34
C LEU A 362 40.14 43.28 11.65
N ARG A 363 39.92 44.48 11.13
CA ARG A 363 40.74 45.64 11.45
C ARG A 363 40.38 46.09 12.87
N GLY A 364 41.17 45.63 13.84
CA GLY A 364 41.12 46.10 15.22
C GLY A 364 40.57 45.09 16.24
N LYS A 365 41.28 43.98 16.44
CA LYS A 365 41.66 43.50 17.79
C LYS A 365 42.66 42.36 17.65
N GLY A 366 43.92 42.68 17.91
CA GLY A 366 44.87 41.67 18.37
C GLY A 366 44.43 41.26 19.77
N ASP A 367 43.86 40.07 19.86
CA ASP A 367 44.05 39.12 20.95
C ASP A 367 43.61 37.76 20.41
N GLY A 368 44.48 36.77 20.61
CA GLY A 368 44.41 35.47 19.95
C GLY A 368 43.04 34.81 20.05
N ILE A 369 42.47 34.48 18.89
CA ILE A 369 41.55 33.35 18.78
C ILE A 369 42.40 32.13 19.13
N LEU A 370 42.33 31.67 20.38
CA LEU A 370 42.84 30.40 20.96
C LEU A 370 43.43 30.61 22.37
N GLU A 371 42.68 31.24 23.29
CA GLU A 371 42.82 30.87 24.71
C GLU A 371 41.63 29.98 25.09
N PRO A 372 41.85 28.68 25.40
CA PRO A 372 40.79 27.82 25.87
C PRO A 372 40.51 28.18 27.32
N LYS A 373 39.62 29.15 27.56
CA LYS A 373 39.02 29.31 28.89
C LYS A 373 38.21 28.05 29.19
N LYS A 374 38.71 27.25 30.15
CA LYS A 374 37.97 26.13 30.76
C LYS A 374 36.68 26.68 31.36
N HIS A 375 35.56 26.52 30.65
CA HIS A 375 34.23 26.76 31.20
C HIS A 375 33.47 25.45 31.27
N THR A 376 33.23 25.03 32.52
CA THR A 376 32.70 23.74 32.98
C THR A 376 31.17 23.64 32.96
N ASP A 377 30.45 24.55 32.32
CA ASP A 377 28.98 24.46 32.24
C ASP A 377 28.50 24.12 30.83
N GLY A 378 28.67 22.85 30.44
CA GLY A 378 28.18 22.32 29.18
C GLY A 378 26.66 22.30 29.10
N PHE A 379 25.97 22.14 30.24
CA PHE A 379 24.52 22.03 30.29
C PHE A 379 23.83 23.39 30.09
N GLY A 380 24.31 24.44 30.74
CA GLY A 380 23.80 25.81 30.53
C GLY A 380 23.94 26.29 29.08
N LYS A 381 25.04 25.91 28.41
CA LYS A 381 25.27 26.21 26.98
C LYS A 381 24.30 25.45 26.08
N VAL A 382 24.07 24.16 26.33
CA VAL A 382 23.10 23.36 25.56
C VAL A 382 21.68 23.93 25.72
N ALA A 383 21.28 24.28 26.95
CA ALA A 383 19.97 24.89 27.21
C ALA A 383 19.81 26.25 26.50
N ALA A 384 20.86 27.09 26.49
CA ALA A 384 20.86 28.36 25.77
C ALA A 384 20.73 28.18 24.25
N VAL A 385 21.45 27.21 23.68
CA VAL A 385 21.37 26.85 22.26
C VAL A 385 19.98 26.33 21.90
N ILE A 386 19.41 25.42 22.69
CA ILE A 386 18.04 24.92 22.50
C ILE A 386 17.02 26.07 22.58
N ARG A 387 17.16 26.97 23.56
CA ARG A 387 16.27 28.12 23.72
C ARG A 387 16.32 29.05 22.51
N VAL A 388 17.51 29.34 21.97
CA VAL A 388 17.65 30.17 20.76
C VAL A 388 17.10 29.43 19.54
N PHE A 389 17.36 28.13 19.41
CA PHE A 389 16.81 27.33 18.33
C PHE A 389 15.28 27.35 18.33
N VAL A 390 14.65 27.04 19.45
CA VAL A 390 13.18 26.99 19.53
C VAL A 390 12.58 28.39 19.43
N LEU A 391 13.03 29.35 20.24
CA LEU A 391 12.36 30.64 20.33
C LEU A 391 12.73 31.59 19.19
N ASP A 392 14.00 31.64 18.80
CA ASP A 392 14.49 32.65 17.86
C ASP A 392 14.58 32.11 16.41
N ILE A 393 14.79 30.81 16.19
CA ILE A 393 14.82 30.21 14.84
C ILE A 393 13.44 29.66 14.45
N LEU A 394 12.86 28.74 15.24
CA LEU A 394 11.57 28.12 14.90
C LEU A 394 10.39 29.08 15.09
N LEU A 395 10.25 29.67 16.28
CA LEU A 395 9.16 30.60 16.58
C LEU A 395 9.41 32.04 16.12
N GLN A 396 10.63 32.36 15.69
CA GLN A 396 11.01 33.67 15.14
C GLN A 396 10.67 34.84 16.09
N ARG A 397 10.80 34.64 17.41
CA ARG A 397 10.42 35.58 18.47
C ARG A 397 11.01 36.97 18.29
N ARG A 398 12.26 37.08 17.82
CA ARG A 398 12.90 38.38 17.58
C ARG A 398 12.19 39.17 16.49
N LEU A 399 11.77 38.51 15.40
CA LEU A 399 11.02 39.14 14.33
C LEU A 399 9.63 39.58 14.80
N TYR A 400 8.95 38.73 15.59
CA TYR A 400 7.68 39.05 16.22
C TYR A 400 7.75 40.33 17.07
N ARG A 401 8.74 40.40 17.98
CA ARG A 401 8.96 41.58 18.84
C ARG A 401 9.27 42.86 18.05
N GLN A 402 9.86 42.75 16.86
CA GLN A 402 10.14 43.93 16.03
C GLN A 402 8.94 44.36 15.19
N SER A 403 8.10 43.43 14.73
CA SER A 403 6.89 43.72 13.96
C SER A 403 6.07 42.46 13.76
N GLU A 404 4.90 42.43 14.39
CA GLU A 404 3.94 41.33 14.27
C GLU A 404 3.53 41.09 12.81
N GLY A 405 3.31 42.15 12.04
CA GLY A 405 2.96 42.03 10.62
C GLY A 405 4.07 41.44 9.74
N ARG A 406 5.35 41.76 10.01
CA ARG A 406 6.48 41.12 9.30
C ARG A 406 6.60 39.66 9.70
N TRP A 407 6.40 39.35 10.97
CA TRP A 407 6.39 38.00 11.47
C TRP A 407 5.27 37.18 10.84
N LEU A 408 4.05 37.70 10.73
CA LEU A 408 2.94 36.99 10.11
C LEU A 408 3.22 36.64 8.64
N ILE A 409 3.69 37.61 7.85
CA ILE A 409 4.06 37.37 6.44
C ILE A 409 5.16 36.31 6.33
N HIS A 410 6.18 36.40 7.19
CA HIS A 410 7.26 35.43 7.18
C HIS A 410 6.81 34.05 7.66
N ALA A 411 5.96 33.98 8.67
CA ALA A 411 5.36 32.75 9.19
C ALA A 411 4.55 32.02 8.12
N LEU A 412 3.76 32.77 7.32
CA LEU A 412 3.01 32.24 6.17
C LEU A 412 3.91 31.63 5.08
N ILE A 413 5.20 31.97 5.04
CA ILE A 413 6.16 31.38 4.09
C ILE A 413 6.96 30.25 4.77
N PHE A 414 7.52 30.53 5.94
CA PHE A 414 8.43 29.64 6.65
C PHE A 414 7.76 28.36 7.14
N TYR A 415 6.57 28.45 7.78
CA TYR A 415 5.94 27.25 8.34
C TYR A 415 5.46 26.28 7.27
N PRO A 416 4.91 26.70 6.12
CA PRO A 416 4.67 25.80 5.00
C PRO A 416 5.92 25.07 4.50
N PHE A 417 7.05 25.76 4.33
CA PHE A 417 8.31 25.11 3.95
C PHE A 417 8.79 24.12 5.01
N LEU A 418 8.78 24.52 6.29
CA LEU A 418 9.18 23.66 7.40
C LEU A 418 8.30 22.41 7.49
N PHE A 419 6.98 22.59 7.37
CA PHE A 419 6.00 21.50 7.36
C PHE A 419 6.29 20.53 6.20
N ARG A 420 6.37 21.05 4.98
CA ARG A 420 6.59 20.26 3.77
C ARG A 420 7.91 19.48 3.78
N PHE A 421 8.99 20.14 4.20
CA PHE A 421 10.29 19.49 4.40
C PHE A 421 10.22 18.39 5.46
N THR A 422 9.63 18.67 6.62
CA THR A 422 9.56 17.69 7.73
C THR A 422 8.68 16.50 7.36
N TRP A 423 7.51 16.75 6.76
CA TRP A 423 6.64 15.70 6.25
C TRP A 423 7.37 14.86 5.18
N GLY A 424 8.00 15.51 4.20
CA GLY A 424 8.77 14.81 3.18
C GLY A 424 9.90 13.94 3.74
N MET A 425 10.66 14.49 4.69
CA MET A 425 11.77 13.79 5.34
C MET A 425 11.30 12.60 6.17
N VAL A 426 10.23 12.75 6.96
CA VAL A 426 9.68 11.65 7.77
C VAL A 426 9.14 10.54 6.87
N GLY A 427 8.48 10.88 5.76
CA GLY A 427 7.99 9.90 4.79
C GLY A 427 9.13 9.14 4.10
N LEU A 428 10.17 9.86 3.65
CA LEU A 428 11.38 9.26 3.08
C LEU A 428 12.07 8.32 4.09
N LEU A 429 12.42 8.82 5.28
CA LEU A 429 13.12 8.02 6.28
C LEU A 429 12.28 6.82 6.73
N GLY A 430 10.96 7.00 6.88
CA GLY A 430 10.03 5.92 7.19
C GLY A 430 10.04 4.83 6.12
N SER A 431 10.00 5.21 4.83
CA SER A 431 9.95 4.25 3.72
C SER A 431 11.26 3.49 3.56
N LEU A 432 12.40 4.13 3.90
CA LEU A 432 13.70 3.47 3.90
C LEU A 432 13.91 2.56 5.12
N TRP A 433 13.46 3.00 6.30
CA TRP A 433 13.72 2.29 7.55
C TRP A 433 12.75 1.13 7.79
N ARG A 434 11.46 1.31 7.47
CA ARG A 434 10.42 0.30 7.64
C ARG A 434 9.44 0.29 6.45
N PRO A 435 9.87 -0.22 5.28
CA PRO A 435 9.02 -0.27 4.09
C PRO A 435 7.79 -1.17 4.26
N GLY A 436 7.75 -2.10 5.23
CA GLY A 436 6.55 -2.88 5.54
C GLY A 436 5.50 -2.17 6.40
N ALA A 437 5.78 -0.97 6.92
CA ALA A 437 4.86 -0.25 7.80
C ALA A 437 3.82 0.54 6.98
N GLY A 438 2.56 0.07 6.97
CA GLY A 438 1.47 0.72 6.24
C GLY A 438 1.27 2.21 6.55
N THR A 439 1.59 2.65 7.78
CA THR A 439 1.43 4.05 8.21
C THR A 439 2.30 5.02 7.43
N VAL A 440 3.50 4.61 7.00
CA VAL A 440 4.39 5.45 6.20
C VAL A 440 3.79 5.68 4.81
N TRP A 441 3.21 4.65 4.22
CA TRP A 441 2.62 4.73 2.88
C TRP A 441 1.36 5.58 2.85
N ILE A 442 0.56 5.57 3.93
CA ILE A 442 -0.57 6.51 4.10
C ILE A 442 -0.08 7.97 4.04
N MET A 443 1.09 8.25 4.64
CA MET A 443 1.67 9.59 4.67
C MET A 443 2.27 10.02 3.32
N LEU A 444 2.75 9.06 2.54
CA LEU A 444 3.26 9.26 1.17
C LEU A 444 2.15 9.24 0.10
N ASP A 445 0.96 8.75 0.46
CA ASP A 445 -0.21 8.78 -0.39
C ASP A 445 -0.74 10.21 -0.54
N LYS A 446 -0.56 10.75 -1.76
CA LYS A 446 -1.01 12.10 -2.14
C LYS A 446 -2.53 12.19 -2.19
N ASN A 447 -3.24 11.08 -2.36
CA ASN A 447 -4.70 11.02 -2.44
C ASN A 447 -5.35 10.76 -1.07
N HIS A 448 -4.57 10.47 -0.03
CA HIS A 448 -5.10 10.34 1.32
C HIS A 448 -5.55 11.71 1.86
N PHE A 449 -6.75 11.77 2.44
CA PHE A 449 -7.43 13.03 2.81
C PHE A 449 -6.52 14.01 3.58
N LEU A 450 -5.75 13.49 4.54
CA LEU A 450 -4.90 14.30 5.41
C LEU A 450 -3.72 14.90 4.63
N THR A 451 -3.06 14.08 3.79
CA THR A 451 -1.93 14.52 2.98
C THR A 451 -2.40 15.54 1.95
N ALA A 452 -3.47 15.23 1.24
CA ALA A 452 -4.09 16.09 0.23
C ALA A 452 -4.45 17.48 0.82
N PHE A 453 -5.21 17.49 1.93
CA PHE A 453 -5.61 18.73 2.58
C PHE A 453 -4.44 19.57 3.08
N LEU A 454 -3.48 18.96 3.79
CA LEU A 454 -2.37 19.70 4.38
C LEU A 454 -1.42 20.27 3.32
N PHE A 455 -1.19 19.56 2.21
CA PHE A 455 -0.36 20.04 1.11
C PHE A 455 -1.03 21.17 0.33
N ASP A 456 -2.34 21.13 0.13
CA ASP A 456 -3.08 22.24 -0.48
C ASP A 456 -3.12 23.47 0.43
N LEU A 457 -3.48 23.28 1.71
CA LEU A 457 -3.53 24.36 2.70
C LEU A 457 -2.17 25.05 2.82
N SER A 458 -1.09 24.29 2.99
CA SER A 458 0.25 24.88 3.09
C SER A 458 0.68 25.57 1.80
N GLY A 459 0.22 25.13 0.62
CA GLY A 459 0.46 25.82 -0.64
C GLY A 459 -0.24 27.18 -0.71
N ILE A 460 -1.49 27.27 -0.22
CA ILE A 460 -2.24 28.54 -0.15
C ILE A 460 -1.60 29.50 0.83
N LEU A 461 -1.24 29.03 2.03
CA LEU A 461 -0.58 29.87 3.03
C LEU A 461 0.72 30.45 2.47
N LEU A 462 1.49 29.63 1.74
CA LEU A 462 2.72 30.05 1.09
C LEU A 462 2.45 31.11 0.00
N LEU A 463 1.47 30.91 -0.89
CA LEU A 463 1.08 31.93 -1.88
C LEU A 463 0.59 33.22 -1.23
N LEU A 464 -0.23 33.13 -0.19
CA LEU A 464 -0.72 34.29 0.55
C LEU A 464 0.44 35.07 1.18
N GLY A 465 1.40 34.37 1.81
CA GLY A 465 2.61 34.98 2.34
C GLY A 465 3.42 35.73 1.28
N ILE A 466 3.58 35.14 0.09
CA ILE A 466 4.29 35.76 -1.04
C ILE A 466 3.53 37.00 -1.55
N LEU A 467 2.22 36.90 -1.74
CA LEU A 467 1.38 38.02 -2.19
C LEU A 467 1.44 39.18 -1.18
N LEU A 468 1.30 38.90 0.12
CA LEU A 468 1.40 39.92 1.15
C LEU A 468 2.82 40.53 1.23
N ALA A 469 3.86 39.74 1.02
CA ALA A 469 5.23 40.25 0.93
C ALA A 469 5.39 41.20 -0.26
N LEU A 470 4.88 40.84 -1.44
CA LEU A 470 4.90 41.69 -2.64
C LEU A 470 4.12 42.99 -2.43
N VAL A 471 2.86 42.90 -1.95
CA VAL A 471 2.02 44.08 -1.65
C VAL A 471 2.69 45.00 -0.64
N ARG A 472 3.23 44.46 0.45
CA ARG A 472 3.95 45.26 1.45
C ARG A 472 5.16 45.96 0.85
N GLY A 473 5.89 45.27 -0.03
CA GLY A 473 7.08 45.83 -0.66
C GLY A 473 6.77 46.90 -1.70
N THR A 474 5.68 46.75 -2.47
CA THR A 474 5.22 47.79 -3.40
C THR A 474 4.72 49.02 -2.65
N LEU A 475 3.92 48.85 -1.58
CA LEU A 475 3.47 49.96 -0.73
C LEU A 475 4.64 50.71 -0.07
N ARG A 476 5.66 49.96 0.38
CA ARG A 476 6.88 50.57 0.93
C ARG A 476 7.72 51.30 -0.10
N ARG A 477 7.71 50.89 -1.38
CA ARG A 477 8.46 51.58 -2.43
C ARG A 477 8.07 53.07 -2.53
N PHE A 478 6.82 53.41 -2.22
CA PHE A 478 6.33 54.80 -2.22
C PHE A 478 6.75 55.63 -1.00
N THR A 479 7.23 54.99 0.08
CA THR A 479 7.58 55.64 1.36
C THR A 479 9.05 55.43 1.77
N GLN A 480 9.82 54.66 1.00
CA GLN A 480 11.16 54.23 1.37
C GLN A 480 12.22 55.28 1.05
N LEU A 481 12.97 55.68 2.08
CA LEU A 481 14.15 56.55 1.98
C LEU A 481 15.25 55.89 1.11
N SER A 482 15.91 56.72 0.30
CA SER A 482 17.06 56.34 -0.53
C SER A 482 18.16 55.68 0.31
N GLY A 483 18.63 54.50 -0.08
CA GLY A 483 19.74 53.78 0.59
C GLY A 483 19.31 52.56 1.43
N LEU A 484 18.02 52.34 1.66
CA LEU A 484 17.56 51.13 2.36
C LEU A 484 17.55 49.90 1.43
N PRO A 485 17.88 48.70 1.96
CA PRO A 485 17.94 47.47 1.17
C PRO A 485 16.60 47.17 0.44
N LYS A 486 16.58 47.13 -0.90
CA LYS A 486 15.38 46.85 -1.73
C LYS A 486 14.85 45.40 -1.56
N GLN A 487 13.55 45.18 -1.75
CA GLN A 487 12.98 43.83 -1.81
C GLN A 487 13.60 43.03 -2.97
N ASP A 488 13.64 41.70 -2.85
CA ASP A 488 14.10 40.76 -3.87
C ASP A 488 12.90 40.14 -4.61
N PRO A 489 12.41 40.75 -5.71
CA PRO A 489 11.23 40.27 -6.43
C PRO A 489 11.50 38.98 -7.20
N LEU A 490 12.74 38.72 -7.61
CA LEU A 490 13.10 37.51 -8.34
C LEU A 490 13.00 36.28 -7.43
N ALA A 491 13.52 36.36 -6.20
CA ALA A 491 13.37 35.33 -5.19
C ALA A 491 11.88 35.00 -4.92
N LEU A 492 11.04 36.01 -4.73
CA LEU A 492 9.61 35.83 -4.51
C LEU A 492 8.89 35.28 -5.73
N GLY A 493 9.28 35.71 -6.93
CA GLY A 493 8.77 35.20 -8.20
C GLY A 493 9.11 33.71 -8.41
N LEU A 494 10.33 33.29 -8.06
CA LEU A 494 10.74 31.88 -8.12
C LEU A 494 9.90 31.02 -7.18
N ILE A 495 9.78 31.40 -5.89
CA ILE A 495 8.95 30.65 -4.93
C ILE A 495 7.48 30.62 -5.41
N GLY A 496 6.93 31.77 -5.82
CA GLY A 496 5.56 31.87 -6.30
C GLY A 496 5.32 30.99 -7.53
N GLY A 497 6.26 31.00 -8.48
CA GLY A 497 6.22 30.17 -9.68
C GLY A 497 6.24 28.67 -9.36
N ILE A 498 7.11 28.23 -8.44
CA ILE A 498 7.14 26.83 -7.98
C ILE A 498 5.75 26.41 -7.48
N VAL A 499 5.13 27.22 -6.60
CA VAL A 499 3.85 26.87 -6.00
C VAL A 499 2.71 26.89 -7.02
N VAL A 500 2.65 27.91 -7.90
CA VAL A 500 1.63 28.00 -8.95
C VAL A 500 1.73 26.81 -9.90
N VAL A 501 2.91 26.50 -10.43
CA VAL A 501 3.10 25.34 -11.31
C VAL A 501 2.81 24.03 -10.56
N GLY A 502 3.13 23.96 -9.27
CA GLY A 502 2.78 22.81 -8.42
C GLY A 502 1.28 22.56 -8.31
N PHE A 503 0.47 23.60 -8.09
CA PHE A 503 -1.00 23.48 -8.08
C PHE A 503 -1.56 23.07 -9.45
N VAL A 504 -1.00 23.62 -10.54
CA VAL A 504 -1.39 23.23 -11.90
C VAL A 504 -1.07 21.75 -12.15
N LEU A 505 0.12 21.30 -11.76
CA LEU A 505 0.51 19.89 -11.87
C LEU A 505 -0.39 18.97 -11.06
N GLU A 506 -0.79 19.37 -9.86
CA GLU A 506 -1.71 18.58 -9.05
C GLU A 506 -3.09 18.48 -9.70
N GLY A 507 -3.62 19.60 -10.21
CA GLY A 507 -4.88 19.59 -10.95
C GLY A 507 -4.82 18.75 -12.23
N MET A 508 -3.71 18.81 -12.98
CA MET A 508 -3.50 17.95 -14.14
C MET A 508 -3.43 16.47 -13.74
N ARG A 509 -2.69 16.13 -12.67
CA ARG A 509 -2.60 14.76 -12.15
C ARG A 509 -3.99 14.23 -11.84
N MET A 510 -4.78 14.99 -11.09
CA MET A 510 -6.14 14.62 -10.72
C MET A 510 -7.09 14.51 -11.93
N ALA A 511 -6.94 15.36 -12.95
CA ALA A 511 -7.71 15.24 -14.19
C ALA A 511 -7.32 13.98 -14.98
N MET A 512 -6.03 13.65 -15.02
CA MET A 512 -5.49 12.46 -15.68
C MET A 512 -5.89 11.17 -14.97
N THR A 513 -5.76 11.10 -13.64
CA THR A 513 -6.05 9.90 -12.85
C THR A 513 -7.53 9.75 -12.49
N GLY A 514 -8.27 10.86 -12.46
CA GLY A 514 -9.57 10.95 -11.80
C GLY A 514 -9.40 11.14 -10.28
N PRO A 515 -10.48 11.51 -9.56
CA PRO A 515 -10.47 11.56 -8.10
C PRO A 515 -10.41 10.14 -7.56
N VAL A 516 -9.22 9.69 -7.18
CA VAL A 516 -9.00 8.38 -6.55
C VAL A 516 -9.15 8.55 -5.04
N GLY A 517 -9.96 7.72 -4.38
CA GLY A 517 -10.15 7.78 -2.93
C GLY A 517 -10.61 9.16 -2.45
N ASP A 518 -9.87 9.74 -1.51
CA ASP A 518 -10.17 11.02 -0.87
C ASP A 518 -9.42 12.21 -1.53
N ALA A 519 -9.04 12.10 -2.80
CA ALA A 519 -8.25 13.13 -3.46
C ALA A 519 -8.95 14.51 -3.52
N GLU A 520 -10.28 14.58 -3.37
CA GLU A 520 -11.06 15.82 -3.34
C GLU A 520 -10.68 16.79 -2.20
N TYR A 521 -10.02 16.28 -1.16
CA TYR A 521 -9.49 17.11 -0.07
C TYR A 521 -8.31 18.00 -0.50
N ALA A 522 -7.66 17.72 -1.64
CA ALA A 522 -6.81 18.68 -2.34
C ALA A 522 -7.71 19.66 -3.11
N PHE A 523 -8.43 20.52 -2.39
CA PHE A 523 -9.53 21.33 -2.93
C PHE A 523 -9.13 22.32 -4.04
N VAL A 524 -7.90 22.86 -4.02
CA VAL A 524 -7.37 23.69 -5.11
C VAL A 524 -7.01 22.82 -6.30
N GLY A 525 -6.31 21.72 -6.06
CA GLY A 525 -6.01 20.72 -7.09
C GLY A 525 -7.28 20.23 -7.79
N TYR A 526 -8.30 19.86 -7.02
CA TYR A 526 -9.62 19.43 -7.48
C TYR A 526 -10.38 20.53 -8.21
N TRP A 527 -10.28 21.78 -7.77
CA TRP A 527 -10.88 22.90 -8.50
C TRP A 527 -10.20 23.11 -9.86
N ILE A 528 -8.86 23.08 -9.90
CA ILE A 528 -8.09 23.19 -11.15
C ILE A 528 -8.37 21.99 -12.07
N SER A 529 -8.50 20.77 -11.53
CA SER A 529 -8.73 19.57 -12.33
C SER A 529 -10.01 19.67 -13.14
N ARG A 530 -11.04 20.35 -12.61
CA ARG A 530 -12.32 20.58 -13.30
C ARG A 530 -12.23 21.59 -14.45
N LEU A 531 -11.13 22.34 -14.57
CA LEU A 531 -10.88 23.23 -15.71
C LEU A 531 -10.40 22.46 -16.95
N PHE A 532 -9.97 21.20 -16.79
CA PHE A 532 -9.53 20.35 -17.88
C PHE A 532 -10.67 19.45 -18.38
N SER A 533 -11.30 19.85 -19.49
CA SER A 533 -12.44 19.12 -20.07
C SER A 533 -12.04 17.88 -20.88
N ASP A 534 -10.81 17.84 -21.42
CA ASP A 534 -10.28 16.72 -22.19
C ASP A 534 -8.92 16.26 -21.63
N PRO A 535 -8.86 15.10 -20.95
CA PRO A 535 -7.62 14.56 -20.38
C PRO A 535 -6.63 14.01 -21.43
N SER A 536 -7.06 13.77 -22.67
CA SER A 536 -6.29 12.98 -23.65
C SER A 536 -4.90 13.58 -23.94
N GLY A 537 -4.81 14.90 -24.10
CA GLY A 537 -3.55 15.62 -24.32
C GLY A 537 -2.73 15.90 -23.05
N LEU A 538 -3.33 15.79 -21.86
CA LEU A 538 -2.64 16.10 -20.60
C LEU A 538 -1.51 15.12 -20.30
N THR A 539 -1.70 13.84 -20.63
CA THR A 539 -0.70 12.79 -20.39
C THR A 539 0.64 13.09 -21.07
N SER A 540 0.60 13.68 -22.28
CA SER A 540 1.77 14.09 -23.06
C SER A 540 2.41 15.38 -22.54
N ILE A 541 1.60 16.35 -22.09
CA ILE A 541 2.10 17.67 -21.65
C ILE A 541 2.61 17.66 -20.20
N TYR A 542 2.05 16.80 -19.35
CA TYR A 542 2.33 16.73 -17.91
C TYR A 542 3.83 16.69 -17.60
N GLY A 543 4.59 15.84 -18.32
CA GLY A 543 6.02 15.68 -18.07
C GLY A 543 6.83 16.96 -18.32
N TYR A 544 6.44 17.79 -19.29
CA TYR A 544 7.12 19.06 -19.54
C TYR A 544 6.86 20.08 -18.43
N LEU A 545 5.62 20.17 -17.93
CA LEU A 545 5.30 21.03 -16.78
C LEU A 545 5.98 20.52 -15.51
N TRP A 546 6.13 19.20 -15.37
CA TRP A 546 6.88 18.60 -14.26
C TRP A 546 8.34 19.06 -14.30
N TYR A 547 8.99 19.02 -15.47
CA TYR A 547 10.35 19.56 -15.61
C TYR A 547 10.40 21.07 -15.40
N ALA A 548 9.42 21.84 -15.87
CA ALA A 548 9.36 23.28 -15.58
C ALA A 548 9.32 23.56 -14.07
N HIS A 549 8.52 22.79 -13.32
CA HIS A 549 8.48 22.86 -11.86
C HIS A 549 9.83 22.51 -11.22
N ALA A 550 10.45 21.40 -11.65
CA ALA A 550 11.76 20.97 -11.16
C ALA A 550 12.87 22.01 -11.46
N ILE A 551 12.85 22.61 -12.65
CA ILE A 551 13.79 23.67 -13.06
C ILE A 551 13.57 24.93 -12.24
N LEU A 552 12.33 25.33 -11.95
CA LEU A 552 12.05 26.45 -11.05
C LEU A 552 12.60 26.19 -9.64
N ALA A 553 12.44 24.98 -9.12
CA ALA A 553 12.99 24.58 -7.82
C ALA A 553 14.53 24.59 -7.84
N GLY A 554 15.16 24.05 -8.90
CA GLY A 554 16.61 24.13 -9.09
C GLY A 554 17.11 25.57 -9.22
N GLY A 555 16.41 26.41 -9.95
CA GLY A 555 16.71 27.84 -10.09
C GLY A 555 16.61 28.58 -8.76
N PHE A 556 15.60 28.28 -7.94
CA PHE A 556 15.49 28.80 -6.59
C PHE A 556 16.71 28.43 -5.74
N VAL A 557 17.08 27.14 -5.69
CA VAL A 557 18.24 26.67 -4.93
C VAL A 557 19.54 27.30 -5.44
N ALA A 558 19.77 27.31 -6.75
CA ALA A 558 20.94 27.91 -7.38
C ALA A 558 21.05 29.42 -7.09
N TYR A 559 19.91 30.12 -6.99
CA TYR A 559 19.88 31.56 -6.73
C TYR A 559 20.08 31.91 -5.24
N LEU A 560 19.87 30.97 -4.31
CA LEU A 560 20.00 31.19 -2.86
C LEU A 560 21.24 31.99 -2.44
N PRO A 561 22.48 31.58 -2.80
CA PRO A 561 23.70 32.25 -2.32
C PRO A 561 23.89 33.66 -2.88
N PHE A 562 23.24 33.99 -4.00
CA PHE A 562 23.35 35.28 -4.68
C PHE A 562 22.19 36.22 -4.34
N SER A 563 21.22 35.74 -3.56
CA SER A 563 19.98 36.43 -3.27
C SER A 563 19.91 36.86 -1.81
N ARG A 564 18.84 37.59 -1.48
CA ARG A 564 18.58 37.92 -0.07
C ARG A 564 18.16 36.71 0.76
N LEU A 565 17.85 35.58 0.14
CA LEU A 565 17.43 34.35 0.79
C LEU A 565 18.56 33.63 1.52
N ILE A 566 19.82 34.03 1.33
CA ILE A 566 20.96 33.48 2.08
C ILE A 566 20.78 33.58 3.61
N HIS A 567 19.91 34.49 4.09
CA HIS A 567 19.52 34.58 5.49
C HIS A 567 18.91 33.27 6.04
N MET A 568 18.32 32.42 5.18
CA MET A 568 17.81 31.11 5.59
C MET A 568 18.92 30.19 6.12
N ILE A 569 20.17 30.38 5.66
CA ILE A 569 21.34 29.64 6.14
C ILE A 569 22.06 30.43 7.23
N LEU A 570 22.35 31.71 6.98
CA LEU A 570 23.20 32.50 7.87
C LEU A 570 22.54 32.88 9.19
N ALA A 571 21.25 33.22 9.19
CA ALA A 571 20.60 33.68 10.42
C ALA A 571 20.59 32.58 11.49
N PRO A 572 20.20 31.32 11.20
CA PRO A 572 20.32 30.21 12.14
C PRO A 572 21.76 30.03 12.66
N VAL A 573 22.76 29.99 11.76
CA VAL A 573 24.15 29.77 12.12
C VAL A 573 24.67 30.87 13.06
N VAL A 574 24.46 32.14 12.71
CA VAL A 574 24.91 33.28 13.52
C VAL A 574 24.21 33.32 14.89
N LEU A 575 22.91 33.01 14.95
CA LEU A 575 22.17 32.96 16.21
C LEU A 575 22.66 31.84 17.13
N LEU A 576 22.90 30.65 16.59
CA LEU A 576 23.41 29.50 17.35
C LEU A 576 24.85 29.72 17.81
N MET A 577 25.73 30.23 16.93
CA MET A 577 27.10 30.60 17.30
C MET A 577 27.10 31.69 18.38
N GLY A 578 26.22 32.68 18.27
CA GLY A 578 26.04 33.71 19.29
C GLY A 578 25.61 33.13 20.65
N ALA A 579 24.72 32.14 20.65
CA ALA A 579 24.28 31.44 21.86
C ALA A 579 25.39 30.56 22.47
N ALA A 580 26.24 29.97 21.64
CA ALA A 580 27.37 29.15 22.07
C ALA A 580 28.55 29.98 22.63
N THR A 581 28.67 31.24 22.22
CA THR A 581 29.79 32.13 22.57
C THR A 581 29.45 33.18 23.63
N LYS A 582 28.18 33.61 23.75
CA LYS A 582 27.76 34.57 24.77
C LYS A 582 27.13 33.84 25.96
N GLU A 583 27.77 33.94 27.13
CA GLU A 583 27.08 33.79 28.41
C GLU A 583 25.91 34.78 28.45
N GLY A 584 24.74 34.30 28.86
CA GLY A 584 23.46 35.01 28.73
C GLY A 584 23.48 36.46 29.25
N ARG A 585 22.87 37.35 28.46
CA ARG A 585 22.29 38.59 28.97
C ARG A 585 20.79 38.56 28.72
#